data_AF-A0A2Z3I0W9-F1
#
_entry.id   AF-A0A2Z3I0W9-F1
#
_cell.length_a   1.000
_cell.length_b   1.000
_cell.length_c   1.000
_cell.angle_alpha   90.00
_cell.angle_beta   90.00
_cell.angle_gamma   90.00
#
_symmetry.space_group_name_H-M   'P 1'
#
loop_
_entity.id
_entity.type
_entity.pdbx_description
1 polymer ?
#
loop_
_entity_poly.entity_id
_entity_poly.type
_entity_poly.pdbx_seq_one_letter_code
_entity_poly.pdbx_strand_id
1 'polypeptide(L)'
;MAAPKTTTWQLDEHTRAKHAILRRYLDAWMPILSLGGFPRIVFIDGFAGPGIYADGTEGSPIIALRAYLLQAATIPSQVDFHFIEKDEERAALLRQTIEELLAQAGPHPKLTYQVHSGSSFNEAYLSIVRFNCSPRTPVFAFIDPFGWTGIPMSTIASIMRSTQSSEVLINFMFEEINRFLAHPDQVENFDDLFGGPEWRDIVKLSGRERRERIRDLYAAKLRDVAGARYVRYFEMRNERSHTDYYLFFATKSLRGLQKMKEAMWKADPAGGYTFSDATVPDQLVMFGPEVALQRLESDLVNRFGGQSARVEDIEEFVVAETAFREAHYKGVLRELERSGKLEVINPKQGRRRGTFPAGTSVRFPTP
;
A
#
# COMPACT_ATOMS: atom_id res chain seq x y z
N MET A 1 -1.05 -6.26 18.64
CA MET A 1 -1.86 -7.17 19.49
C MET A 1 -1.10 -8.48 19.72
N ALA A 2 -1.34 -9.18 20.83
CA ALA A 2 -0.83 -10.55 20.96
C ALA A 2 -1.53 -11.48 19.94
N ALA A 3 -0.82 -12.47 19.40
CA ALA A 3 -1.42 -13.44 18.50
C ALA A 3 -2.61 -14.14 19.18
N PRO A 4 -3.77 -14.26 18.50
CA PRO A 4 -4.94 -14.89 19.07
C PRO A 4 -4.64 -16.36 19.40
N LYS A 5 -5.20 -16.86 20.51
CA LYS A 5 -5.06 -18.26 20.94
C LYS A 5 -6.16 -19.18 20.40
N THR A 6 -7.26 -18.59 19.93
CA THR A 6 -8.42 -19.29 19.38
C THR A 6 -8.38 -19.27 17.85
N THR A 7 -9.13 -20.17 17.22
CA THR A 7 -9.23 -20.28 15.76
C THR A 7 -9.81 -18.99 15.15
N THR A 8 -10.83 -18.41 15.78
CA THR A 8 -11.41 -17.10 15.45
C THR A 8 -11.34 -16.16 16.64
N TRP A 9 -11.34 -14.84 16.39
CA TRP A 9 -11.29 -13.80 17.44
C TRP A 9 -12.14 -12.60 17.02
N GLN A 10 -12.34 -11.65 17.94
CA GLN A 10 -13.10 -10.42 17.68
C GLN A 10 -12.32 -9.46 16.80
N LEU A 11 -13.01 -8.82 15.86
CA LEU A 11 -12.40 -7.87 14.93
C LEU A 11 -12.19 -6.50 15.59
N ASP A 12 -10.93 -6.07 15.68
CA ASP A 12 -10.60 -4.71 16.09
C ASP A 12 -10.99 -3.67 15.01
N GLU A 13 -11.20 -2.42 15.42
CA GLU A 13 -11.64 -1.36 14.51
C GLU A 13 -10.59 -0.98 13.46
N HIS A 14 -9.30 -1.08 13.78
CA HIS A 14 -8.23 -0.74 12.86
C HIS A 14 -8.10 -1.76 11.72
N THR A 15 -8.36 -3.04 12.01
CA THR A 15 -8.43 -4.11 11.03
C THR A 15 -9.61 -3.90 10.07
N ARG A 16 -10.74 -3.33 10.50
CA ARG A 16 -11.83 -2.92 9.58
C ARG A 16 -11.36 -1.88 8.57
N ALA A 17 -10.62 -0.85 8.99
CA ALA A 17 -10.10 0.17 8.07
C ALA A 17 -9.08 -0.41 7.08
N LYS A 18 -8.18 -1.27 7.57
CA LYS A 18 -7.23 -2.02 6.73
C LYS A 18 -7.95 -2.86 5.67
N HIS A 19 -9.01 -3.57 6.07
CA HIS A 19 -9.85 -4.35 5.17
C HIS A 19 -10.59 -3.49 4.13
N ALA A 20 -11.06 -2.31 4.53
CA ALA A 20 -11.66 -1.35 3.59
C ALA A 20 -10.64 -0.83 2.57
N ILE A 21 -9.41 -0.52 3.01
CA ILE A 21 -8.30 -0.12 2.12
C ILE A 21 -7.98 -1.25 1.13
N LEU A 22 -7.79 -2.47 1.63
CA LEU A 22 -7.51 -3.65 0.81
C LEU A 22 -8.59 -3.86 -0.26
N ARG A 23 -9.87 -3.90 0.15
CA ARG A 23 -11.02 -4.06 -0.75
C ARG A 23 -10.99 -3.03 -1.88
N ARG A 24 -10.85 -1.75 -1.52
CA ARG A 24 -10.83 -0.62 -2.46
C ARG A 24 -9.63 -0.65 -3.41
N TYR A 25 -8.48 -1.11 -2.91
CA TYR A 25 -7.31 -1.26 -3.74
C TYR A 25 -7.51 -2.36 -4.77
N LEU A 26 -8.01 -3.53 -4.35
CA LEU A 26 -8.29 -4.66 -5.25
C LEU A 26 -9.36 -4.36 -6.31
N ASP A 27 -10.37 -3.53 -5.98
CA ASP A 27 -11.36 -3.00 -6.94
C ASP A 27 -10.73 -2.20 -8.08
N ALA A 28 -9.59 -1.54 -7.83
CA ALA A 28 -8.88 -0.81 -8.88
C ALA A 28 -7.80 -1.68 -9.53
N TRP A 29 -7.04 -2.41 -8.73
CA TRP A 29 -5.82 -3.11 -9.12
C TRP A 29 -6.09 -4.22 -10.12
N MET A 30 -7.04 -5.12 -9.84
CA MET A 30 -7.37 -6.24 -10.73
C MET A 30 -7.82 -5.78 -12.13
N PRO A 31 -8.81 -4.88 -12.30
CA PRO A 31 -9.24 -4.48 -13.63
C PRO A 31 -8.18 -3.65 -14.37
N ILE A 32 -7.41 -2.80 -13.66
CA ILE A 32 -6.32 -2.02 -14.28
C ILE A 32 -5.29 -2.94 -14.94
N LEU A 33 -4.85 -3.97 -14.22
CA LEU A 33 -3.88 -4.93 -14.76
C LEU A 33 -4.52 -5.84 -15.79
N SER A 34 -5.74 -6.32 -15.53
CA SER A 34 -6.39 -7.27 -16.42
C SER A 34 -6.69 -6.67 -17.80
N LEU A 35 -7.26 -5.46 -17.82
CA LEU A 35 -7.50 -4.70 -19.04
C LEU A 35 -6.21 -4.10 -19.63
N GLY A 36 -5.14 -4.02 -18.83
CA GLY A 36 -3.80 -3.65 -19.27
C GLY A 36 -3.08 -4.76 -20.07
N GLY A 37 -3.70 -5.92 -20.27
CA GLY A 37 -3.17 -7.00 -21.09
C GLY A 37 -2.28 -8.00 -20.34
N PHE A 38 -2.27 -7.97 -19.00
CA PHE A 38 -1.56 -8.97 -18.21
C PHE A 38 -2.36 -10.28 -18.19
N PRO A 39 -1.88 -11.40 -18.74
CA PRO A 39 -2.68 -12.63 -18.85
C PRO A 39 -2.93 -13.32 -17.51
N ARG A 40 -2.06 -13.06 -16.52
CA ARG A 40 -2.09 -13.64 -15.18
C ARG A 40 -1.77 -12.57 -14.15
N ILE A 41 -2.47 -12.59 -13.03
CA ILE A 41 -2.31 -11.67 -11.90
C ILE A 41 -2.32 -12.50 -10.61
N VAL A 42 -1.41 -12.20 -9.67
CA VAL A 42 -1.24 -12.99 -8.45
C VAL A 42 -1.47 -12.12 -7.20
N PHE A 43 -2.43 -12.53 -6.37
CA PHE A 43 -2.64 -11.98 -5.04
C PHE A 43 -2.11 -12.93 -3.98
N ILE A 44 -1.35 -12.41 -3.02
CA ILE A 44 -0.80 -13.19 -1.91
C ILE A 44 -1.24 -12.54 -0.61
N ASP A 45 -1.93 -13.31 0.23
CA ASP A 45 -2.14 -12.96 1.63
C ASP A 45 -1.11 -13.71 2.48
N GLY A 46 -0.18 -12.97 3.07
CA GLY A 46 0.93 -13.53 3.83
C GLY A 46 0.56 -14.06 5.20
N PHE A 47 -0.58 -13.64 5.74
CA PHE A 47 -1.06 -13.96 7.09
C PHE A 47 -2.60 -14.04 7.06
N ALA A 48 -3.11 -15.03 6.34
CA ALA A 48 -4.50 -15.10 5.89
C ALA A 48 -5.53 -15.25 7.04
N GLY A 49 -5.13 -15.83 8.16
CA GLY A 49 -6.05 -16.14 9.24
C GLY A 49 -7.12 -17.18 8.84
N PRO A 50 -8.18 -17.32 9.65
CA PRO A 50 -9.28 -18.26 9.39
C PRO A 50 -10.21 -17.82 8.25
N GLY A 51 -10.01 -16.64 7.65
CA GLY A 51 -10.93 -16.06 6.66
C GLY A 51 -12.20 -15.43 7.24
N ILE A 52 -12.56 -15.72 8.49
CA ILE A 52 -13.73 -15.17 9.18
C ILE A 52 -13.44 -14.89 10.66
N TYR A 53 -13.96 -13.79 11.20
CA TYR A 53 -13.87 -13.44 12.62
C TYR A 53 -15.01 -14.08 13.43
N ALA A 54 -14.90 -14.01 14.75
CA ALA A 54 -15.87 -14.64 15.67
C ALA A 54 -17.29 -14.05 15.56
N ASP A 55 -17.42 -12.80 15.10
CA ASP A 55 -18.68 -12.11 14.85
C ASP A 55 -19.25 -12.38 13.43
N GLY A 56 -18.58 -13.22 12.64
CA GLY A 56 -18.92 -13.50 11.26
C GLY A 56 -18.38 -12.46 10.26
N THR A 57 -17.64 -11.45 10.72
CA THR A 57 -17.02 -10.48 9.81
C THR A 57 -15.96 -11.16 8.95
N GLU A 58 -15.83 -10.72 7.70
CA GLU A 58 -14.93 -11.32 6.72
C GLU A 58 -13.46 -10.89 6.93
N GLY A 59 -12.57 -11.87 6.81
CA GLY A 59 -11.12 -11.70 6.76
C GLY A 59 -10.61 -11.26 5.39
N SER A 60 -9.33 -10.90 5.32
CA SER A 60 -8.68 -10.47 4.06
C SER A 60 -8.79 -11.48 2.91
N PRO A 61 -8.75 -12.82 3.11
CA PRO A 61 -8.92 -13.76 2.00
C PRO A 61 -10.30 -13.67 1.35
N ILE A 62 -11.35 -13.62 2.17
CA ILE A 62 -12.74 -13.59 1.72
C ILE A 62 -13.04 -12.23 1.05
N ILE A 63 -12.52 -11.14 1.63
CA ILE A 63 -12.58 -9.81 1.01
C ILE A 63 -11.94 -9.80 -0.37
N ALA A 64 -10.77 -10.42 -0.53
CA ALA A 64 -10.05 -10.47 -1.80
C ALA A 64 -10.79 -11.33 -2.85
N LEU A 65 -11.38 -12.46 -2.43
CA LEU A 65 -12.18 -13.29 -3.33
C LEU A 65 -13.46 -12.58 -3.75
N ARG A 66 -14.20 -11.97 -2.82
CA ARG A 66 -15.37 -11.15 -3.16
C ARG A 66 -15.01 -9.99 -4.07
N ALA A 67 -13.85 -9.40 -3.88
CA ALA A 67 -13.32 -8.37 -4.76
C ALA A 67 -13.23 -8.83 -6.19
N TYR A 68 -12.78 -10.06 -6.43
CA TYR A 68 -12.79 -10.64 -7.77
C TYR A 68 -14.19 -10.99 -8.25
N LEU A 69 -14.99 -11.69 -7.44
CA LEU A 69 -16.29 -12.23 -7.84
C LEU A 69 -17.22 -11.13 -8.37
N LEU A 70 -17.21 -9.95 -7.74
CA LEU A 70 -18.03 -8.80 -8.14
C LEU A 70 -17.67 -8.21 -9.51
N GLN A 71 -16.49 -8.51 -10.06
CA GLN A 71 -15.97 -7.98 -11.32
C GLN A 71 -15.50 -9.09 -12.28
N ALA A 72 -15.74 -10.36 -11.95
CA ALA A 72 -15.24 -11.52 -12.69
C ALA A 72 -15.61 -11.48 -14.19
N ALA A 73 -16.79 -10.96 -14.52
CA ALA A 73 -17.25 -10.80 -15.90
C ALA A 73 -16.37 -9.85 -16.75
N THR A 74 -15.66 -8.93 -16.09
CA THR A 74 -14.82 -7.89 -16.73
C THR A 74 -13.33 -8.21 -16.69
N ILE A 75 -12.92 -9.30 -16.02
CA ILE A 75 -11.52 -9.70 -15.86
C ILE A 75 -11.18 -10.75 -16.95
N PRO A 76 -10.49 -10.35 -18.04
CA PRO A 76 -10.00 -11.31 -19.02
C PRO A 76 -8.93 -12.27 -18.47
N SER A 77 -8.14 -11.83 -17.48
CA SER A 77 -6.97 -12.52 -16.95
C SER A 77 -7.30 -13.70 -16.04
N GLN A 78 -6.35 -14.63 -15.93
CA GLN A 78 -6.30 -15.55 -14.80
C GLN A 78 -5.88 -14.81 -13.54
N VAL A 79 -6.59 -15.04 -12.43
CA VAL A 79 -6.29 -14.45 -11.11
C VAL A 79 -6.04 -15.60 -10.14
N ASP A 80 -4.82 -15.64 -9.61
CA ASP A 80 -4.39 -16.67 -8.67
C ASP A 80 -4.30 -16.07 -7.27
N PHE A 81 -4.98 -16.70 -6.32
CA PHE A 81 -4.99 -16.33 -4.91
C PHE A 81 -4.14 -17.31 -4.11
N HIS A 82 -3.16 -16.82 -3.37
CA HIS A 82 -2.40 -17.64 -2.43
C HIS A 82 -2.60 -17.11 -1.02
N PHE A 83 -3.08 -17.97 -0.13
CA PHE A 83 -3.34 -17.64 1.26
C PHE A 83 -2.39 -18.44 2.14
N ILE A 84 -1.55 -17.77 2.91
CA ILE A 84 -0.56 -18.40 3.79
C ILE A 84 -1.07 -18.34 5.22
N GLU A 85 -1.19 -19.50 5.87
CA GLU A 85 -1.61 -19.60 7.26
C GLU A 85 -0.82 -20.71 7.96
N LYS A 86 -0.11 -20.33 9.03
CA LYS A 86 0.79 -21.24 9.76
C LYS A 86 0.02 -22.19 10.66
N ASP A 87 -1.10 -21.74 11.22
CA ASP A 87 -1.96 -22.56 12.08
C ASP A 87 -2.86 -23.47 11.23
N GLU A 88 -2.72 -24.78 11.40
CA GLU A 88 -3.43 -25.76 10.56
C GLU A 88 -4.95 -25.73 10.76
N GLU A 89 -5.43 -25.42 11.97
CA GLU A 89 -6.86 -25.33 12.25
C GLU A 89 -7.47 -24.10 11.57
N ARG A 90 -6.78 -22.95 11.63
CA ARG A 90 -7.19 -21.74 10.90
C ARG A 90 -7.16 -21.98 9.39
N ALA A 91 -6.13 -22.64 8.89
CA ALA A 91 -6.03 -22.96 7.46
C ALA A 91 -7.15 -23.90 7.01
N ALA A 92 -7.55 -24.87 7.84
CA ALA A 92 -8.68 -25.75 7.56
C ALA A 92 -10.00 -24.97 7.51
N LEU A 93 -10.27 -24.10 8.50
CA LEU A 93 -11.45 -23.25 8.51
C LEU A 93 -11.49 -22.27 7.33
N LEU A 94 -10.34 -21.72 6.95
CA LEU A 94 -10.20 -20.86 5.79
C LEU A 94 -10.60 -21.59 4.50
N ARG A 95 -10.11 -22.83 4.29
CA ARG A 95 -10.49 -23.64 3.12
C ARG A 95 -12.00 -23.84 3.05
N GLN A 96 -12.61 -24.24 4.17
CA GLN A 96 -14.05 -24.44 4.24
C GLN A 96 -14.80 -23.16 3.88
N THR A 97 -14.39 -22.01 4.42
CA THR A 97 -15.06 -20.72 4.16
C THR A 97 -14.93 -20.30 2.69
N ILE A 98 -13.79 -20.56 2.06
CA ILE A 98 -13.58 -20.30 0.63
C ILE A 98 -14.45 -21.23 -0.23
N GLU A 99 -14.49 -22.53 0.09
CA GLU A 99 -15.28 -23.51 -0.64
C GLU A 99 -16.78 -23.17 -0.58
N GLU A 100 -17.29 -22.79 0.60
CA GLU A 100 -18.67 -22.33 0.78
C GLU A 100 -18.98 -21.08 -0.05
N LEU A 101 -18.08 -20.09 -0.06
CA LEU A 101 -18.22 -18.88 -0.87
C LEU A 101 -18.28 -19.20 -2.37
N LEU A 102 -17.36 -20.05 -2.86
CA LEU A 102 -17.27 -20.38 -4.28
C LEU A 102 -18.43 -21.28 -4.73
N ALA A 103 -18.91 -22.18 -3.86
CA ALA A 103 -20.09 -22.99 -4.13
C ALA A 103 -21.35 -22.11 -4.35
N GLN A 104 -21.48 -21.02 -3.59
CA GLN A 104 -22.58 -20.05 -3.75
C GLN A 104 -22.42 -19.19 -5.01
N ALA A 105 -21.19 -18.81 -5.38
CA ALA A 105 -20.93 -17.96 -6.53
C ALA A 105 -21.03 -18.70 -7.88
N GLY A 106 -20.81 -20.02 -7.88
CA GLY A 106 -20.79 -20.83 -9.09
C GLY A 106 -19.41 -20.90 -9.76
N PRO A 107 -19.31 -21.42 -11.00
CA PRO A 107 -18.04 -21.68 -11.64
C PRO A 107 -17.32 -20.41 -12.11
N HIS A 108 -16.06 -20.24 -11.70
CA HIS A 108 -15.17 -19.15 -12.11
C HIS A 108 -13.87 -19.69 -12.71
N PRO A 109 -13.81 -20.02 -14.02
CA PRO A 109 -12.69 -20.74 -14.62
C PRO A 109 -11.37 -19.95 -14.65
N LYS A 110 -11.42 -18.63 -14.40
CA LYS A 110 -10.24 -17.76 -14.37
C LYS A 110 -9.74 -17.49 -12.95
N LEU A 111 -10.40 -18.04 -11.93
CA LEU A 111 -9.98 -17.95 -10.55
C LEU A 111 -9.30 -19.26 -10.17
N THR A 112 -8.12 -19.16 -9.58
CA THR A 112 -7.53 -20.26 -8.82
C THR A 112 -7.20 -19.79 -7.42
N TYR A 113 -7.23 -20.71 -6.46
CA TYR A 113 -6.77 -20.39 -5.11
C TYR A 113 -5.97 -21.56 -4.51
N GLN A 114 -5.06 -21.24 -3.60
CA GLN A 114 -4.30 -22.22 -2.83
C GLN A 114 -4.11 -21.73 -1.40
N VAL A 115 -4.44 -22.59 -0.43
CA VAL A 115 -4.15 -22.37 1.00
C VAL A 115 -2.90 -23.14 1.39
N HIS A 116 -1.83 -22.40 1.70
CA HIS A 116 -0.53 -22.91 2.16
C HIS A 116 -0.56 -23.05 3.69
N SER A 117 -0.90 -24.25 4.17
CA SER A 117 -1.04 -24.57 5.59
C SER A 117 0.29 -24.97 6.21
N GLY A 118 0.52 -24.58 7.47
CA GLY A 118 1.70 -24.98 8.24
C GLY A 118 3.01 -24.31 7.82
N SER A 119 2.98 -23.51 6.75
CA SER A 119 4.16 -22.84 6.20
C SER A 119 4.27 -21.42 6.73
N SER A 120 5.50 -20.97 7.03
CA SER A 120 5.72 -19.55 7.28
C SER A 120 5.59 -18.73 6.00
N PHE A 121 5.36 -17.42 6.15
CA PHE A 121 5.33 -16.49 5.04
C PHE A 121 6.57 -16.61 4.13
N ASN A 122 7.76 -16.64 4.73
CA ASN A 122 9.02 -16.71 3.99
C ASN A 122 9.13 -18.00 3.16
N GLU A 123 8.80 -19.16 3.75
CA GLU A 123 8.86 -20.45 3.06
C GLU A 123 7.87 -20.54 1.91
N ALA A 124 6.61 -20.20 2.17
CA ALA A 124 5.55 -20.28 1.16
C ALA A 124 5.78 -19.29 0.03
N TYR A 125 6.19 -18.05 0.34
CA TYR A 125 6.37 -17.00 -0.65
C TYR A 125 7.37 -17.37 -1.75
N LEU A 126 8.55 -17.88 -1.36
CA LEU A 126 9.58 -18.27 -2.31
C LEU A 126 9.08 -19.34 -3.28
N SER A 127 8.28 -20.29 -2.79
CA SER A 127 7.66 -21.31 -3.64
C SER A 127 6.63 -20.70 -4.58
N ILE A 128 5.76 -19.82 -4.10
CA ILE A 128 4.70 -19.18 -4.90
C ILE A 128 5.31 -18.44 -6.08
N VAL A 129 6.31 -17.58 -5.83
CA VAL A 129 6.97 -16.83 -6.89
C VAL A 129 7.64 -17.75 -7.89
N ARG A 130 8.40 -18.73 -7.41
CA ARG A 130 9.17 -19.62 -8.28
C ARG A 130 8.27 -20.41 -9.24
N PHE A 131 7.08 -20.81 -8.80
CA PHE A 131 6.20 -21.69 -9.58
C PHE A 131 5.05 -20.97 -10.30
N ASN A 132 4.63 -19.79 -9.82
CA ASN A 132 3.42 -19.12 -10.33
C ASN A 132 3.72 -17.75 -10.98
N CYS A 133 4.94 -17.22 -10.80
CA CYS A 133 5.29 -15.89 -11.31
C CYS A 133 6.33 -15.96 -12.42
N SER A 134 6.11 -15.14 -13.44
CA SER A 134 7.13 -14.76 -14.43
C SER A 134 7.57 -13.32 -14.16
N PRO A 135 8.67 -12.83 -14.77
CA PRO A 135 9.10 -11.44 -14.60
C PRO A 135 8.03 -10.38 -14.94
N ARG A 136 7.01 -10.74 -15.75
CA ARG A 136 5.90 -9.87 -16.14
C ARG A 136 4.61 -10.11 -15.36
N THR A 137 4.53 -11.12 -14.49
CA THR A 137 3.33 -11.40 -13.70
C THR A 137 3.19 -10.33 -12.62
N PRO A 138 2.12 -9.52 -12.60
CA PRO A 138 1.88 -8.61 -11.49
C PRO A 138 1.59 -9.39 -10.21
N VAL A 139 2.21 -8.95 -9.12
CA VAL A 139 2.06 -9.56 -7.80
C VAL A 139 1.69 -8.47 -6.81
N PHE A 140 0.61 -8.68 -6.06
CA PHE A 140 0.30 -7.87 -4.90
C PHE A 140 0.31 -8.75 -3.65
N ALA A 141 1.25 -8.48 -2.73
CA ALA A 141 1.34 -9.18 -1.47
C ALA A 141 0.83 -8.29 -0.33
N PHE A 142 -0.21 -8.77 0.35
CA PHE A 142 -0.72 -8.21 1.59
C PHE A 142 -0.06 -8.93 2.76
N ILE A 143 0.65 -8.19 3.62
CA ILE A 143 1.53 -8.72 4.66
C ILE A 143 1.08 -8.16 6.00
N ASP A 144 0.27 -8.91 6.73
CA ASP A 144 -0.38 -8.48 7.96
C ASP A 144 -0.05 -9.36 9.17
N PRO A 145 1.19 -9.31 9.69
CA PRO A 145 1.56 -10.12 10.86
C PRO A 145 0.87 -9.61 12.13
N PHE A 146 0.64 -10.51 13.09
CA PHE A 146 0.19 -10.11 14.43
C PHE A 146 1.26 -9.35 15.24
N GLY A 147 2.53 -9.40 14.83
CA GLY A 147 3.66 -8.78 15.52
C GLY A 147 4.76 -8.34 14.55
N TRP A 148 6.01 -8.31 14.99
CA TRP A 148 7.15 -7.83 14.19
C TRP A 148 8.00 -8.94 13.55
N THR A 149 7.72 -10.20 13.89
CA THR A 149 8.47 -11.37 13.41
C THR A 149 7.85 -11.97 12.15
N GLY A 150 8.65 -12.68 11.36
CA GLY A 150 8.17 -13.44 10.19
C GLY A 150 8.05 -12.64 8.90
N ILE A 151 8.55 -11.39 8.90
CA ILE A 151 8.56 -10.50 7.74
C ILE A 151 9.97 -9.94 7.46
N PRO A 152 10.98 -10.78 7.23
CA PRO A 152 12.34 -10.29 7.03
C PRO A 152 12.43 -9.45 5.74
N MET A 153 13.23 -8.38 5.79
CA MET A 153 13.45 -7.47 4.65
C MET A 153 13.98 -8.21 3.42
N SER A 154 14.72 -9.30 3.61
CA SER A 154 15.20 -10.16 2.53
C SER A 154 14.06 -10.82 1.75
N THR A 155 13.00 -11.30 2.42
CA THR A 155 11.80 -11.82 1.76
C THR A 155 11.12 -10.70 0.98
N ILE A 156 10.89 -9.53 1.60
CA ILE A 156 10.26 -8.37 0.96
C ILE A 156 11.04 -7.95 -0.29
N ALA A 157 12.37 -7.93 -0.20
CA ALA A 157 13.24 -7.65 -1.34
C ALA A 157 13.13 -8.72 -2.43
N SER A 158 13.05 -10.00 -2.08
CA SER A 158 12.78 -11.06 -3.04
C SER A 158 11.43 -10.84 -3.74
N ILE A 159 10.38 -10.41 -3.02
CA ILE A 159 9.07 -10.11 -3.62
C ILE A 159 9.19 -9.02 -4.65
N MET A 160 9.72 -7.89 -4.21
CA MET A 160 9.79 -6.69 -5.02
C MET A 160 10.71 -6.90 -6.23
N ARG A 161 11.78 -7.68 -6.11
CA ARG A 161 12.72 -7.94 -7.22
C ARG A 161 12.26 -9.06 -8.16
N SER A 162 11.36 -9.95 -7.74
CA SER A 162 10.92 -11.09 -8.56
C SER A 162 10.17 -10.71 -9.83
N THR A 163 9.43 -9.58 -9.83
CA THR A 163 8.66 -9.13 -10.99
C THR A 163 8.80 -7.62 -11.23
N GLN A 164 8.48 -7.17 -12.44
CA GLN A 164 8.48 -5.75 -12.80
C GLN A 164 7.30 -4.98 -12.17
N SER A 165 6.25 -5.70 -11.75
CA SER A 165 4.98 -5.13 -11.29
C SER A 165 4.59 -5.66 -9.91
N SER A 166 5.59 -5.92 -9.06
CA SER A 166 5.38 -6.33 -7.66
C SER A 166 5.04 -5.13 -6.78
N GLU A 167 4.08 -5.33 -5.90
CA GLU A 167 3.61 -4.37 -4.91
C GLU A 167 3.41 -5.08 -3.58
N VAL A 168 3.72 -4.40 -2.48
CA VAL A 168 3.50 -4.92 -1.13
C VAL A 168 2.77 -3.90 -0.28
N LEU A 169 1.80 -4.38 0.51
CA LEU A 169 1.17 -3.61 1.58
C LEU A 169 1.44 -4.33 2.90
N ILE A 170 2.22 -3.69 3.77
CA ILE A 170 2.76 -4.27 5.00
C ILE A 170 2.15 -3.57 6.21
N ASN A 171 1.61 -4.34 7.14
CA ASN A 171 1.27 -3.85 8.47
C ASN A 171 2.52 -3.88 9.36
N PHE A 172 3.06 -2.70 9.66
CA PHE A 172 4.24 -2.51 10.49
C PHE A 172 3.81 -2.12 11.91
N MET A 173 3.77 -3.12 12.80
CA MET A 173 3.31 -3.07 14.19
C MET A 173 4.19 -2.17 15.08
N PHE A 174 4.04 -0.86 14.93
CA PHE A 174 4.94 0.15 15.50
C PHE A 174 4.97 0.12 17.03
N GLU A 175 3.83 -0.01 17.70
CA GLU A 175 3.74 -0.05 19.17
C GLU A 175 4.65 -1.14 19.74
N GLU A 176 4.52 -2.34 19.19
CA GLU A 176 5.29 -3.50 19.59
C GLU A 176 6.77 -3.35 19.25
N ILE A 177 7.09 -2.90 18.03
CA ILE A 177 8.47 -2.67 17.59
C ILE A 177 9.14 -1.65 18.51
N ASN A 178 8.48 -0.53 18.76
CA ASN A 178 9.01 0.53 19.60
C ASN A 178 9.24 0.07 21.05
N ARG A 179 8.30 -0.71 21.59
CA ARG A 179 8.38 -1.30 22.93
C ARG A 179 9.52 -2.30 23.06
N PHE A 180 9.73 -3.16 22.07
CA PHE A 180 10.69 -4.25 22.14
C PHE A 180 12.04 -3.98 21.48
N LEU A 181 12.24 -2.84 20.80
CA LEU A 181 13.49 -2.53 20.06
C LEU A 181 14.77 -2.69 20.90
N ALA A 182 14.71 -2.51 22.22
CA ALA A 182 15.87 -2.64 23.11
C ALA A 182 16.05 -4.03 23.76
N HIS A 183 15.16 -4.98 23.45
CA HIS A 183 15.12 -6.27 24.11
C HIS A 183 16.24 -7.20 23.59
N PRO A 184 17.09 -7.78 24.46
CA PRO A 184 18.26 -8.56 24.03
C PRO A 184 17.89 -9.79 23.18
N ASP A 185 16.76 -10.44 23.49
CA ASP A 185 16.31 -11.63 22.75
C ASP A 185 15.68 -11.33 21.37
N GLN A 186 15.61 -10.05 20.97
CA GLN A 186 14.96 -9.63 19.73
C GLN A 186 15.94 -9.12 18.68
N VAL A 187 17.24 -9.13 18.98
CA VAL A 187 18.29 -8.56 18.11
C VAL A 187 18.24 -9.16 16.71
N GLU A 188 18.17 -10.49 16.60
CA GLU A 188 18.09 -11.18 15.30
C GLU A 188 16.80 -10.84 14.55
N ASN A 189 15.66 -10.82 15.24
CA ASN A 189 14.37 -10.48 14.63
C ASN A 189 14.35 -9.04 14.07
N PHE A 190 15.04 -8.10 14.72
CA PHE A 190 15.15 -6.73 14.22
C PHE A 190 16.18 -6.58 13.10
N ASP A 191 17.29 -7.33 13.15
CA ASP A 191 18.22 -7.40 12.02
C ASP A 191 17.52 -7.93 10.76
N ASP A 192 16.67 -8.93 10.92
CA ASP A 192 15.84 -9.48 9.87
C ASP A 192 14.79 -8.47 9.37
N LEU A 193 14.04 -7.85 10.28
CA LEU A 193 12.99 -6.87 9.94
C LEU A 193 13.53 -5.65 9.20
N PHE A 194 14.62 -5.05 9.70
CA PHE A 194 15.22 -3.86 9.09
C PHE A 194 16.21 -4.20 7.97
N GLY A 195 16.63 -5.46 7.84
CA GLY A 195 17.63 -5.88 6.86
C GLY A 195 19.01 -5.29 7.14
N GLY A 196 19.40 -5.21 8.41
CA GLY A 196 20.71 -4.70 8.83
C GLY A 196 20.73 -4.11 10.23
N PRO A 197 21.95 -3.76 10.73
CA PRO A 197 22.14 -3.43 12.13
C PRO A 197 21.82 -1.98 12.52
N GLU A 198 21.44 -1.12 11.56
CA GLU A 198 21.30 0.33 11.73
C GLU A 198 20.22 0.74 12.74
N TRP A 199 19.27 -0.14 13.03
CA TRP A 199 18.24 0.11 14.05
C TRP A 199 18.81 0.25 15.47
N ARG A 200 20.01 -0.29 15.73
CA ARG A 200 20.65 -0.25 17.06
C ARG A 200 20.92 1.19 17.53
N ASP A 201 21.17 2.12 16.61
CA ASP A 201 21.39 3.53 16.93
C ASP A 201 20.12 4.21 17.45
N ILE A 202 18.95 3.70 17.05
CA ILE A 202 17.63 4.24 17.41
C ILE A 202 17.29 3.92 18.87
N VAL A 203 17.88 2.87 19.45
CA VAL A 203 17.61 2.43 20.83
C VAL A 203 17.86 3.55 21.85
N LYS A 204 18.81 4.45 21.57
CA LYS A 204 19.18 5.59 22.43
C LYS A 204 18.22 6.77 22.30
N LEU A 205 17.39 6.80 21.27
CA LEU A 205 16.44 7.89 21.00
C LEU A 205 15.15 7.68 21.80
N SER A 206 14.41 8.77 21.99
CA SER A 206 13.12 8.75 22.69
C SER A 206 12.07 9.62 22.00
N GLY A 207 10.81 9.44 22.40
CA GLY A 207 9.68 10.27 21.96
C GLY A 207 9.51 10.31 20.44
N ARG A 208 9.28 11.52 19.93
CA ARG A 208 9.00 11.78 18.51
C ARG A 208 10.14 11.37 17.59
N GLU A 209 11.37 11.71 17.96
CA GLU A 209 12.56 11.42 17.15
C GLU A 209 12.73 9.91 16.95
N ARG A 210 12.57 9.11 18.01
CA ARG A 210 12.63 7.64 17.93
C ARG A 210 11.60 7.11 16.95
N ARG A 211 10.35 7.57 17.06
CA ARG A 211 9.25 7.14 16.17
C ARG A 211 9.56 7.43 14.70
N GLU A 212 9.98 8.65 14.40
CA GLU A 212 10.33 9.08 13.04
C GLU A 212 11.50 8.26 12.50
N ARG A 213 12.54 8.04 13.30
CA ARG A 213 13.71 7.24 12.89
C ARG A 213 13.38 5.77 12.61
N ILE A 214 12.54 5.12 13.42
CA ILE A 214 12.09 3.73 13.17
C ILE A 214 11.41 3.65 11.81
N ARG A 215 10.45 4.54 11.58
CA ARG A 215 9.65 4.60 10.35
C ARG A 215 10.49 4.91 9.12
N ASP A 216 11.37 5.91 9.22
CA ASP A 216 12.19 6.39 8.11
C ASP A 216 13.27 5.37 7.73
N LEU A 217 13.83 4.66 8.71
CA LEU A 217 14.74 3.55 8.46
C LEU A 217 14.04 2.44 7.66
N TYR A 218 12.85 2.02 8.08
CA TYR A 218 12.11 0.99 7.36
C TYR A 218 11.72 1.45 5.94
N ALA A 219 11.29 2.70 5.78
CA ALA A 219 11.00 3.29 4.48
C ALA A 219 12.23 3.31 3.55
N ALA A 220 13.40 3.67 4.09
CA ALA A 220 14.66 3.67 3.35
C ALA A 220 15.04 2.25 2.91
N LYS A 221 14.93 1.26 3.80
CA LYS A 221 15.24 -0.15 3.48
C LYS A 221 14.31 -0.73 2.41
N LEU A 222 13.03 -0.36 2.40
CA LEU A 222 12.11 -0.73 1.32
C LEU A 222 12.54 -0.15 -0.05
N ARG A 223 13.14 1.05 -0.08
CA ARG A 223 13.69 1.64 -1.31
C ARG A 223 15.02 0.98 -1.69
N ASP A 224 15.99 1.02 -0.79
CA ASP A 224 17.38 0.71 -1.07
C ASP A 224 17.64 -0.80 -1.16
N VAL A 225 16.99 -1.58 -0.30
CA VAL A 225 17.13 -3.04 -0.25
C VAL A 225 16.04 -3.70 -1.09
N ALA A 226 14.77 -3.38 -0.88
CA ALA A 226 13.71 -4.06 -1.63
C ALA A 226 13.59 -3.59 -3.09
N GLY A 227 14.16 -2.43 -3.45
CA GLY A 227 14.11 -1.91 -4.82
C GLY A 227 12.73 -1.35 -5.19
N ALA A 228 11.97 -0.89 -4.19
CA ALA A 228 10.75 -0.13 -4.43
C ALA A 228 11.10 1.24 -5.00
N ARG A 229 10.43 1.64 -6.09
CA ARG A 229 10.57 3.02 -6.62
C ARG A 229 9.84 4.01 -5.75
N TYR A 230 8.67 3.62 -5.25
CA TYR A 230 7.82 4.45 -4.42
C TYR A 230 7.48 3.72 -3.13
N VAL A 231 7.66 4.41 -2.02
CA VAL A 231 7.27 3.96 -0.69
C VAL A 231 6.39 5.03 -0.05
N ARG A 232 5.27 4.58 0.51
CA ARG A 232 4.39 5.39 1.36
C ARG A 232 4.04 4.64 2.61
N TYR A 233 3.77 5.38 3.66
CA TYR A 233 3.26 4.83 4.90
C TYR A 233 2.07 5.66 5.38
N PHE A 234 1.23 5.04 6.20
CA PHE A 234 0.04 5.65 6.75
C PHE A 234 0.01 5.38 8.24
N GLU A 235 -0.11 6.42 9.06
CA GLU A 235 -0.09 6.32 10.52
C GLU A 235 -1.49 5.95 11.01
N MET A 236 -1.60 4.76 11.61
CA MET A 236 -2.82 4.31 12.28
C MET A 236 -2.68 4.64 13.76
N ARG A 237 -3.61 5.45 14.28
CA ARG A 237 -3.63 5.87 15.69
C ARG A 237 -4.76 5.17 16.42
N ASN A 238 -4.50 4.77 17.65
CA ASN A 238 -5.52 4.21 18.53
C ASN A 238 -6.46 5.29 19.09
N GLU A 239 -7.50 4.87 19.83
CA GLU A 239 -8.47 5.76 20.49
C GLU A 239 -7.83 6.83 21.38
N ARG A 240 -6.62 6.58 21.89
CA ARG A 240 -5.84 7.51 22.72
C ARG A 240 -4.93 8.43 21.89
N SER A 241 -5.08 8.46 20.57
CA SER A 241 -4.26 9.22 19.62
C SER A 241 -2.76 8.85 19.61
N HIS A 242 -2.40 7.67 20.12
CA HIS A 242 -1.04 7.14 19.98
C HIS A 242 -0.90 6.34 18.70
N THR A 243 0.27 6.41 18.07
CA THR A 243 0.61 5.57 16.92
C THR A 243 0.59 4.10 17.32
N ASP A 244 -0.29 3.33 16.70
CA ASP A 244 -0.41 1.88 16.92
C ASP A 244 0.46 1.14 15.90
N TYR A 245 0.22 1.39 14.61
CA TYR A 245 0.99 0.79 13.52
C TYR A 245 1.07 1.70 12.30
N TYR A 246 1.96 1.34 11.38
CA TYR A 246 2.06 1.98 10.07
C TYR A 246 1.67 0.98 8.97
N LEU A 247 0.81 1.39 8.04
CA LEU A 247 0.63 0.63 6.79
C LEU A 247 1.64 1.10 5.78
N PHE A 248 2.65 0.29 5.46
CA PHE A 248 3.63 0.61 4.41
C PHE A 248 3.17 0.05 3.06
N PHE A 249 3.04 0.91 2.06
CA PHE A 249 2.85 0.51 0.68
C PHE A 249 4.14 0.75 -0.12
N ALA A 250 4.66 -0.29 -0.75
CA ALA A 250 5.82 -0.19 -1.63
C ALA A 250 5.49 -0.74 -3.02
N THR A 251 5.82 0.04 -4.05
CA THR A 251 5.50 -0.27 -5.45
C THR A 251 6.58 0.27 -6.39
N LYS A 252 6.64 -0.26 -7.61
CA LYS A 252 7.40 0.31 -8.73
C LYS A 252 6.54 1.19 -9.64
N SER A 253 5.22 1.15 -9.48
CA SER A 253 4.22 1.75 -10.35
C SER A 253 3.66 3.03 -9.73
N LEU A 254 3.78 4.14 -10.47
CA LEU A 254 3.16 5.40 -10.06
C LEU A 254 1.63 5.26 -10.01
N ARG A 255 1.04 4.51 -10.96
CA ARG A 255 -0.40 4.26 -11.01
C ARG A 255 -0.87 3.43 -9.82
N GLY A 256 -0.08 2.46 -9.37
CA GLY A 256 -0.35 1.70 -8.14
C GLY A 256 -0.37 2.62 -6.92
N LEU A 257 0.62 3.51 -6.81
CA LEU A 257 0.68 4.53 -5.75
C LEU A 257 -0.55 5.44 -5.74
N GLN A 258 -0.97 5.94 -6.91
CA GLN A 258 -2.18 6.76 -7.04
C GLN A 258 -3.41 6.04 -6.50
N LYS A 259 -3.62 4.79 -6.92
CA LYS A 259 -4.79 4.01 -6.50
C LYS A 259 -4.77 3.62 -5.04
N MET A 260 -3.59 3.36 -4.47
CA MET A 260 -3.46 3.14 -3.04
C MET A 260 -3.82 4.41 -2.25
N LYS A 261 -3.31 5.58 -2.66
CA LYS A 261 -3.68 6.87 -2.02
C LYS A 261 -5.18 7.14 -2.10
N GLU A 262 -5.81 6.85 -3.24
CA GLU A 262 -7.27 6.97 -3.39
C GLU A 262 -8.05 6.02 -2.48
N ALA A 263 -7.61 4.75 -2.36
CA ALA A 263 -8.22 3.75 -1.49
C ALA A 263 -8.17 4.18 -0.03
N MET A 264 -7.01 4.67 0.41
CA MET A 264 -6.78 5.15 1.77
C MET A 264 -7.63 6.38 2.09
N TRP A 265 -7.67 7.39 1.21
CA TRP A 265 -8.48 8.59 1.42
C TRP A 265 -9.98 8.31 1.53
N LYS A 266 -10.48 7.29 0.83
CA LYS A 266 -11.90 6.89 0.89
C LYS A 266 -12.22 6.00 2.08
N ALA A 267 -11.23 5.32 2.66
CA ALA A 267 -11.40 4.55 3.87
C ALA A 267 -11.53 5.47 5.10
N ASP A 268 -11.05 6.72 5.01
CA ASP A 268 -11.20 7.72 6.07
C ASP A 268 -11.42 9.14 5.52
N PRO A 269 -12.68 9.49 5.26
CA PRO A 269 -13.06 10.84 4.83
C PRO A 269 -12.95 11.89 5.95
N ALA A 270 -12.85 11.47 7.23
CA ALA A 270 -12.97 12.34 8.40
C ALA A 270 -11.64 12.63 9.11
N GLY A 271 -10.55 11.95 8.74
CA GLY A 271 -9.18 12.25 9.18
C GLY A 271 -8.76 11.63 10.51
N GLY A 272 -9.39 10.52 10.92
CA GLY A 272 -8.96 9.75 12.08
C GLY A 272 -7.58 9.09 11.90
N TYR A 273 -7.20 8.79 10.66
CA TYR A 273 -5.88 8.33 10.26
C TYR A 273 -5.08 9.52 9.77
N THR A 274 -3.89 9.69 10.35
CA THR A 274 -3.00 10.74 9.91
C THR A 274 -2.25 10.21 8.69
N PHE A 275 -2.65 10.64 7.49
CA PHE A 275 -1.79 10.53 6.33
C PHE A 275 -0.55 11.39 6.62
N SER A 276 0.57 10.75 6.94
CA SER A 276 1.85 11.42 7.05
C SER A 276 2.65 11.04 5.82
N ASP A 277 2.90 12.01 4.94
CA ASP A 277 3.82 11.78 3.83
C ASP A 277 5.24 11.56 4.37
N ALA A 278 5.99 10.69 3.67
CA ALA A 278 7.42 10.44 3.85
C ALA A 278 8.31 11.66 3.52
N THR A 279 7.75 12.68 2.88
CA THR A 279 8.49 13.88 2.46
C THR A 279 8.33 15.07 3.39
N VAL A 280 7.28 15.11 4.23
CA VAL A 280 7.06 16.17 5.23
C VAL A 280 6.36 15.59 6.46
N PRO A 281 7.06 15.42 7.59
CA PRO A 281 6.41 15.05 8.85
C PRO A 281 5.35 16.11 9.21
N ASP A 282 4.16 15.66 9.63
CA ASP A 282 3.04 16.46 10.15
C ASP A 282 2.07 17.16 9.18
N GLN A 283 2.02 16.85 7.88
CA GLN A 283 1.08 17.54 6.98
C GLN A 283 0.03 16.62 6.35
N LEU A 284 -1.13 16.50 7.03
CA LEU A 284 -2.43 17.07 6.60
C LEU A 284 -3.63 16.33 7.19
N VAL A 285 -4.36 16.96 8.15
CA VAL A 285 -5.84 17.00 8.15
C VAL A 285 -6.43 18.29 8.79
N MET A 286 -5.63 19.27 9.23
CA MET A 286 -6.15 20.45 9.96
C MET A 286 -6.34 21.73 9.13
N PHE A 287 -6.13 21.70 7.82
CA PHE A 287 -6.28 22.88 6.97
C PHE A 287 -7.42 22.68 5.99
N GLY A 288 -8.35 23.65 5.96
CA GLY A 288 -9.45 23.67 4.99
C GLY A 288 -8.94 23.55 3.54
N PRO A 289 -9.81 23.14 2.59
CA PRO A 289 -9.42 22.82 1.22
C PRO A 289 -8.63 23.94 0.51
N GLU A 290 -8.89 25.20 0.85
CA GLU A 290 -8.21 26.36 0.25
C GLU A 290 -6.73 26.49 0.67
N VAL A 291 -6.42 26.31 1.96
CA VAL A 291 -5.05 26.44 2.49
C VAL A 291 -4.16 25.29 2.00
N ALA A 292 -4.75 24.11 1.81
CA ALA A 292 -4.04 22.97 1.25
C ALA A 292 -3.67 23.20 -0.24
N LEU A 293 -4.56 23.81 -1.02
CA LEU A 293 -4.31 24.12 -2.43
C LEU A 293 -3.26 25.23 -2.62
N GLN A 294 -3.24 26.25 -1.76
CA GLN A 294 -2.21 27.31 -1.78
C GLN A 294 -0.81 26.77 -1.49
N ARG A 295 -0.70 25.80 -0.57
CA ARG A 295 0.57 25.11 -0.31
C ARG A 295 1.04 24.32 -1.52
N LEU A 296 0.14 23.55 -2.13
CA LEU A 296 0.47 22.81 -3.36
C LEU A 296 0.93 23.74 -4.49
N GLU A 297 0.29 24.91 -4.65
CA GLU A 297 0.75 25.94 -5.60
C GLU A 297 2.18 26.39 -5.27
N SER A 298 2.48 26.68 -4.01
CA SER A 298 3.80 27.10 -3.55
C SER A 298 4.86 26.02 -3.78
N ASP A 299 4.54 24.75 -3.47
CA ASP A 299 5.45 23.61 -3.68
C ASP A 299 5.76 23.43 -5.18
N LEU A 300 4.76 23.57 -6.04
CA LEU A 300 4.94 23.47 -7.49
C LEU A 300 5.80 24.62 -8.05
N VAL A 301 5.56 25.85 -7.59
CA VAL A 301 6.37 27.02 -8.00
C VAL A 301 7.80 26.89 -7.48
N ASN A 302 8.01 26.44 -6.24
CA ASN A 302 9.35 26.23 -5.70
C ASN A 302 10.12 25.14 -6.46
N ARG A 303 9.43 24.07 -6.89
CA ARG A 303 10.05 22.93 -7.59
C ARG A 303 10.30 23.19 -9.07
N PHE A 304 9.37 23.85 -9.75
CA PHE A 304 9.35 24.00 -11.22
C PHE A 304 9.42 25.45 -11.70
N GLY A 305 9.53 26.42 -10.78
CA GLY A 305 9.56 27.85 -11.08
C GLY A 305 10.66 28.22 -12.05
N GLY A 306 10.33 29.02 -13.05
CA GLY A 306 11.27 29.45 -14.10
C GLY A 306 11.68 28.36 -15.09
N GLN A 307 11.12 27.15 -15.02
CA GLN A 307 11.42 26.04 -15.93
C GLN A 307 10.15 25.53 -16.63
N SER A 308 10.37 24.89 -17.78
CA SER A 308 9.32 24.14 -18.48
C SER A 308 9.23 22.74 -17.87
N ALA A 309 8.08 22.39 -17.29
CA ALA A 309 7.84 21.08 -16.69
C ALA A 309 6.80 20.29 -17.49
N ARG A 310 7.00 18.98 -17.65
CA ARG A 310 5.95 18.13 -18.21
C ARG A 310 4.91 17.82 -17.15
N VAL A 311 3.67 17.64 -17.58
CA VAL A 311 2.57 17.26 -16.67
C VAL A 311 2.85 15.93 -15.98
N GLU A 312 3.57 15.01 -16.63
CA GLU A 312 3.99 13.74 -16.04
C GLU A 312 5.01 13.93 -14.91
N ASP A 313 5.95 14.87 -15.06
CA ASP A 313 6.94 15.16 -14.01
C ASP A 313 6.27 15.83 -12.81
N ILE A 314 5.29 16.70 -13.07
CA ILE A 314 4.43 17.32 -12.04
C ILE A 314 3.60 16.26 -11.34
N GLU A 315 2.98 15.34 -12.08
CA GLU A 315 2.19 14.26 -11.52
C GLU A 315 3.04 13.33 -10.66
N GLU A 316 4.24 12.96 -11.13
CA GLU A 316 5.17 12.14 -10.37
C GLU A 316 5.58 12.85 -9.07
N PHE A 317 6.01 14.11 -9.14
CA PHE A 317 6.33 14.91 -7.95
C PHE A 317 5.15 14.97 -6.97
N VAL A 318 3.95 15.33 -7.44
CA VAL A 318 2.79 15.50 -6.56
C VAL A 318 2.39 14.16 -5.92
N VAL A 319 2.30 13.10 -6.70
CA VAL A 319 1.81 11.82 -6.18
C VAL A 319 2.87 11.14 -5.33
N ALA A 320 4.15 11.19 -5.74
CA ALA A 320 5.26 10.48 -5.13
C ALA A 320 6.08 11.29 -4.12
N GLU A 321 5.86 12.60 -4.01
CA GLU A 321 6.55 13.47 -3.03
C GLU A 321 5.60 14.36 -2.22
N THR A 322 4.27 14.32 -2.40
CA THR A 322 3.33 15.14 -1.60
C THR A 322 2.09 14.37 -1.17
N ALA A 323 1.37 14.87 -0.16
CA ALA A 323 0.12 14.26 0.30
C ALA A 323 -1.04 14.41 -0.70
N PHE A 324 -0.87 15.23 -1.74
CA PHE A 324 -1.92 15.56 -2.66
C PHE A 324 -2.18 14.44 -3.69
N ARG A 325 -3.38 14.47 -4.27
CA ARG A 325 -3.85 13.53 -5.29
C ARG A 325 -3.88 14.21 -6.66
N GLU A 326 -4.08 13.40 -7.68
CA GLU A 326 -4.20 13.85 -9.07
C GLU A 326 -5.22 14.99 -9.24
N ALA A 327 -6.38 14.86 -8.59
CA ALA A 327 -7.43 15.87 -8.63
C ALA A 327 -6.99 17.24 -8.09
N HIS A 328 -6.09 17.28 -7.09
CA HIS A 328 -5.66 18.51 -6.45
C HIS A 328 -4.72 19.31 -7.36
N TYR A 329 -3.67 18.69 -7.91
CA TYR A 329 -2.75 19.43 -8.79
C TYR A 329 -3.41 19.82 -10.10
N LYS A 330 -4.30 18.99 -10.66
CA LYS A 330 -5.08 19.38 -11.85
C LYS A 330 -5.99 20.58 -11.58
N GLY A 331 -6.52 20.71 -10.36
CA GLY A 331 -7.24 21.90 -9.90
C GLY A 331 -6.33 23.13 -9.83
N VAL A 332 -5.16 23.01 -9.18
CA VAL A 332 -4.18 24.10 -9.09
C VAL A 332 -3.71 24.57 -10.46
N LEU A 333 -3.34 23.65 -11.36
CA LEU A 333 -2.92 24.00 -12.72
C LEU A 333 -4.02 24.72 -13.51
N ARG A 334 -5.28 24.31 -13.32
CA ARG A 334 -6.44 24.97 -13.96
C ARG A 334 -6.58 26.41 -13.47
N GLU A 335 -6.42 26.62 -12.17
CA GLU A 335 -6.54 27.95 -11.56
C GLU A 335 -5.37 28.87 -11.90
N LEU A 336 -4.16 28.32 -12.02
CA LEU A 336 -3.00 29.07 -12.52
C LEU A 336 -3.14 29.43 -14.00
N GLU A 337 -3.68 28.55 -14.85
CA GLU A 337 -3.96 28.87 -16.25
C GLU A 337 -5.11 29.90 -16.39
N ARG A 338 -6.12 29.83 -15.51
CA ARG A 338 -7.24 30.79 -15.49
C ARG A 338 -6.76 32.17 -15.07
N SER A 339 -5.85 32.26 -14.10
CA SER A 339 -5.27 33.51 -13.61
C SER A 339 -4.13 34.06 -14.49
N GLY A 340 -3.75 33.35 -15.56
CA GLY A 340 -2.69 33.77 -16.49
C GLY A 340 -1.28 33.61 -15.92
N LYS A 341 -1.13 32.94 -14.77
CA LYS A 341 0.17 32.69 -14.13
C LYS A 341 0.91 31.47 -14.69
N LEU A 342 0.21 30.57 -15.39
CA LEU A 342 0.78 29.38 -16.01
C LEU A 342 0.75 29.50 -17.54
N GLU A 343 1.92 29.36 -18.16
CA GLU A 343 2.05 29.30 -19.63
C GLU A 343 2.01 27.85 -20.10
N VAL A 344 1.20 27.52 -21.12
CA VAL A 344 1.15 26.17 -21.71
C VAL A 344 1.99 26.18 -23.00
N ILE A 345 3.16 25.54 -22.97
CA ILE A 345 4.15 25.60 -24.06
C ILE A 345 3.84 24.58 -25.16
N ASN A 346 3.57 23.32 -24.77
CA ASN A 346 3.36 22.22 -25.71
C ASN A 346 2.01 21.56 -25.40
N PRO A 347 0.87 22.13 -25.82
CA PRO A 347 -0.41 21.50 -25.59
C PRO A 347 -0.55 20.25 -26.47
N LYS A 348 -1.07 19.15 -25.89
CA LYS A 348 -1.53 18.01 -26.70
C LYS A 348 -2.58 18.49 -27.71
N GLN A 349 -2.51 17.98 -28.95
CA GLN A 349 -3.46 18.33 -30.01
C GLN A 349 -4.92 18.10 -29.55
N GLY A 350 -5.78 19.10 -29.73
CA GLY A 350 -7.19 19.04 -29.28
C GLY A 350 -7.42 19.28 -27.79
N ARG A 351 -6.40 19.72 -27.03
CA ARG A 351 -6.52 20.09 -25.62
C ARG A 351 -7.62 21.15 -25.40
N ARG A 352 -8.51 20.89 -24.44
CA ARG A 352 -9.45 21.90 -23.92
C ARG A 352 -8.77 22.73 -22.84
N ARG A 353 -9.03 24.04 -22.78
CA ARG A 353 -8.52 24.90 -21.70
C ARG A 353 -8.93 24.34 -20.32
N GLY A 354 -8.03 24.37 -19.35
CA GLY A 354 -8.24 23.78 -18.01
C GLY A 354 -8.05 22.27 -17.93
N THR A 355 -7.52 21.64 -18.98
CA THR A 355 -7.15 20.21 -19.00
C THR A 355 -5.66 20.04 -19.23
N PHE A 356 -5.06 19.05 -18.56
CA PHE A 356 -3.62 18.80 -18.60
C PHE A 356 -3.39 17.30 -18.84
N PRO A 357 -3.56 16.82 -20.09
CA PRO A 357 -3.26 15.43 -20.43
C PRO A 357 -1.75 15.20 -20.51
N ALA A 358 -1.31 13.95 -20.31
CA ALA A 358 0.07 13.52 -20.54
C ALA A 358 0.55 13.93 -21.95
N GLY A 359 1.81 14.34 -22.03
CA GLY A 359 2.45 14.97 -23.19
C GLY A 359 2.36 16.50 -23.20
N THR A 360 1.63 17.10 -22.25
CA THR A 360 1.55 18.57 -22.14
C THR A 360 2.72 19.13 -21.33
N SER A 361 3.30 20.26 -21.77
CA SER A 361 4.30 20.99 -20.99
C SER A 361 3.79 22.36 -20.56
N VAL A 362 4.11 22.75 -19.33
CA VAL A 362 3.70 24.02 -18.71
C VAL A 362 4.92 24.73 -18.13
N ARG A 363 4.86 26.07 -18.07
CA ARG A 363 5.85 26.91 -17.41
C ARG A 363 5.23 27.57 -16.20
N PHE A 364 5.87 27.38 -15.06
CA PHE A 364 5.50 28.06 -13.83
C PHE A 364 6.10 29.46 -13.78
N PRO A 365 5.46 30.40 -13.08
CA PRO A 365 6.04 31.72 -12.85
C PRO A 365 7.36 31.57 -12.07
N THR A 366 8.27 32.51 -12.23
CA THR A 366 9.47 32.59 -11.39
C THR A 366 9.04 32.88 -9.95
N PRO A 367 9.68 32.25 -8.93
CA PRO A 367 9.34 32.45 -7.52
C PRO A 367 9.38 33.91 -7.06
#